data_AF-A0A356X0G1-F1
#
_entry.id   AF-A0A356X0G1-F1
#
_cell.length_a   1.000
_cell.length_b   1.000
_cell.length_c   1.000
_cell.angle_alpha   90.00
_cell.angle_beta   90.00
_cell.angle_gamma   90.00
#
_symmetry.space_group_name_H-M   'P 1'
#
loop_
_entity.id
_entity.type
_entity.pdbx_description
1 polymer ?
#
loop_
_entity_poly.entity_id
_entity_poly.type
_entity_poly.pdbx_seq_one_letter_code
_entity_poly.pdbx_strand_id
1 'polypeptide(L)'
;MVNADQAEIQINEHVYGQFSEHLGRGIYEGIWVGENSDIPNKEGYRTDVLNALQELQIPNIRWPGGCFADNYHWRDGIGPRR
;
A
#
# COMPACT_ATOMS: atom_id res chain seq x y z
N MET A 1 6.18 21.92 30.28
CA MET A 1 7.59 21.49 30.31
C MET A 1 7.67 20.13 29.64
N VAL A 2 8.64 19.90 28.76
CA VAL A 2 8.87 18.59 28.12
C VAL A 2 10.17 18.02 28.71
N ASN A 3 10.14 16.79 29.21
CA ASN A 3 11.29 16.12 29.83
C ASN A 3 11.91 15.14 28.83
N ALA A 4 12.84 15.62 28.02
CA ALA A 4 13.44 14.81 26.95
C ALA A 4 14.33 13.66 27.45
N ASP A 5 14.74 13.70 28.72
CA ASP A 5 15.57 12.72 29.42
C ASP A 5 14.78 11.52 29.98
N GLN A 6 13.44 11.55 29.89
CA GLN A 6 12.54 10.53 30.45
C GLN A 6 11.98 9.55 29.39
N ALA A 7 12.55 9.51 28.19
CA ALA A 7 12.09 8.62 27.12
C ALA A 7 12.55 7.17 27.36
N GLU A 8 11.62 6.30 27.79
CA GLU A 8 11.90 4.88 28.06
C GLU A 8 11.39 3.92 26.98
N ILE A 9 10.44 4.37 26.15
CA ILE A 9 9.74 3.52 25.19
C ILE A 9 10.00 4.01 23.77
N GLN A 10 10.47 3.12 22.91
CA GLN A 10 10.54 3.37 21.48
C GLN A 10 9.15 3.21 20.84
N ILE A 11 8.70 4.23 20.12
CA ILE A 11 7.52 4.11 19.26
C ILE A 11 7.93 3.25 18.06
N ASN A 12 7.37 2.05 17.97
CA ASN A 12 7.64 1.16 16.86
C ASN A 12 7.12 1.78 15.56
N GLU A 13 7.94 1.85 14.51
CA GLU A 13 7.55 2.44 13.23
C GLU A 13 6.28 1.80 12.64
N HIS A 14 6.07 0.51 12.86
CA HIS A 14 4.94 -0.24 12.29
C HIS A 14 3.57 0.24 12.77
N VAL A 15 3.49 1.08 13.82
CA VAL A 15 2.24 1.77 14.19
C VAL A 15 1.75 2.74 13.08
N TYR A 16 2.65 3.18 12.20
CA TYR A 16 2.35 4.01 11.02
C TYR A 16 2.13 3.18 9.75
N GLY A 17 1.93 1.87 9.88
CA GLY A 17 1.61 0.97 8.77
C GLY A 17 0.31 1.33 8.05
N GLN A 18 0.18 0.85 6.81
CA GLN A 18 -0.97 1.09 5.94
C GLN A 18 -1.73 -0.20 5.63
N PHE A 19 -2.95 -0.04 5.10
CA PHE A 19 -3.80 -1.14 4.73
C PHE A 19 -4.43 -0.92 3.34
N SER A 20 -4.31 -1.91 2.45
CA SER A 20 -4.84 -1.87 1.09
C SER A 20 -5.63 -3.14 0.78
N GLU A 21 -6.93 -2.99 0.54
CA GLU A 21 -7.84 -4.08 0.21
C GLU A 21 -8.26 -3.99 -1.25
N HIS A 22 -8.55 -5.13 -1.88
CA HIS A 22 -9.30 -5.18 -3.14
C HIS A 22 -10.75 -4.70 -2.93
N LEU A 23 -10.92 -3.38 -2.75
CA LEU A 23 -12.19 -2.75 -2.41
C LEU A 23 -12.34 -1.41 -3.13
N GLY A 24 -13.41 -1.28 -3.90
CA GLY A 24 -13.72 -0.07 -4.67
C GLY A 24 -12.56 0.35 -5.57
N ARG A 25 -12.06 1.58 -5.34
CA ARG A 25 -10.97 2.20 -6.11
C ARG A 25 -9.62 2.20 -5.37
N GLY A 26 -9.50 1.46 -4.26
CA GLY A 26 -8.28 1.45 -3.47
C GLY A 26 -7.08 0.87 -4.22
N ILE A 27 -7.32 -0.16 -5.03
CA ILE A 27 -6.29 -0.83 -5.84
C ILE A 27 -6.36 -0.33 -7.28
N TYR A 28 -7.49 -0.54 -7.95
CA TYR A 28 -7.69 -0.07 -9.33
C TYR A 28 -8.00 1.44 -9.33
N GLU A 29 -7.31 2.21 -10.18
CA GLU A 29 -7.25 3.69 -10.18
C GLU A 29 -6.39 4.26 -9.03
N GLY A 30 -6.54 3.73 -7.81
CA GLY A 30 -5.83 4.21 -6.62
C GLY A 30 -4.35 3.88 -6.56
N ILE A 31 -3.95 2.69 -7.02
CA ILE A 31 -2.54 2.24 -7.04
C ILE A 31 -2.18 1.74 -8.44
N TRP A 32 -2.97 0.79 -8.95
CA TRP A 32 -2.82 0.19 -10.26
C TRP A 32 -3.67 0.90 -11.30
N VAL A 33 -3.03 1.43 -12.34
CA VAL A 33 -3.67 2.08 -13.50
C VAL A 33 -3.47 1.31 -14.80
N GLY A 34 -2.58 0.31 -14.80
CA GLY A 34 -2.20 -0.48 -15.97
C GLY A 34 -1.04 0.13 -16.76
N GLU A 35 -0.21 -0.72 -17.38
CA GLU A 35 1.04 -0.29 -18.03
C GLU A 35 0.81 0.67 -19.21
N ASN A 36 -0.31 0.52 -19.92
CA ASN A 36 -0.69 1.34 -21.08
C ASN A 36 -1.58 2.54 -20.70
N SER A 37 -1.69 2.89 -19.42
CA SER A 37 -2.47 4.04 -18.98
C SER A 37 -1.83 5.35 -19.42
N ASP A 38 -2.65 6.35 -19.77
CA ASP A 38 -2.19 7.74 -19.97
C ASP A 38 -1.71 8.39 -18.66
N ILE A 39 -2.05 7.79 -17.51
CA ILE A 39 -1.56 8.24 -16.20
C ILE A 39 -0.08 7.83 -16.06
N PRO A 40 0.84 8.76 -15.72
CA PRO A 40 2.25 8.44 -15.49
C PRO A 40 2.42 7.30 -14.49
N ASN A 41 3.05 6.22 -14.94
CA ASN A 41 3.16 4.99 -14.17
C ASN A 41 4.51 4.30 -14.40
N LYS A 42 4.90 3.46 -13.42
CA LYS A 42 6.00 2.51 -13.53
C LYS A 42 5.39 1.11 -13.41
N GLU A 43 5.51 0.29 -14.45
CA GLU A 43 4.98 -1.08 -14.46
C GLU A 43 3.47 -1.15 -14.11
N GLY A 44 2.69 -0.13 -14.47
CA GLY A 44 1.26 -0.03 -14.16
C GLY A 44 0.91 0.59 -12.81
N TYR A 45 1.90 0.89 -11.97
CA TYR A 45 1.72 1.62 -10.70
C TYR A 45 1.87 3.11 -10.91
N ARG A 46 0.85 3.91 -10.57
CA ARG A 46 0.89 5.37 -10.78
C ARG A 46 2.00 6.02 -9.94
N THR A 47 2.85 6.83 -10.56
CA THR A 47 4.09 7.32 -9.93
C THR A 47 3.84 8.38 -8.87
N ASP A 48 2.78 9.16 -9.01
CA ASP A 48 2.39 10.18 -8.03
C ASP A 48 2.08 9.56 -6.66
N VAL A 49 1.32 8.46 -6.61
CA VAL A 49 1.03 7.74 -5.37
C VAL A 49 2.27 7.03 -4.85
N LEU A 50 3.06 6.37 -5.71
CA LEU A 50 4.29 5.70 -5.27
C LEU A 50 5.27 6.68 -4.60
N ASN A 51 5.47 7.86 -5.19
CA ASN A 51 6.35 8.88 -4.64
C ASN A 51 5.81 9.41 -3.29
N ALA A 52 4.50 9.67 -3.19
CA ALA A 52 3.91 10.12 -1.94
C ALA A 52 4.05 9.08 -0.81
N LEU A 53 3.87 7.79 -1.12
CA LEU A 53 4.07 6.71 -0.14
C LEU A 53 5.54 6.59 0.30
N GLN A 54 6.49 6.83 -0.61
CA GLN A 54 7.92 6.88 -0.28
C GLN A 54 8.27 8.09 0.60
N GLU A 55 7.72 9.27 0.30
CA GLU A 55 7.90 10.47 1.11
C GLU A 55 7.30 10.32 2.52
N LEU A 56 6.18 9.59 2.65
CA LEU A 56 5.57 9.24 3.94
C LEU A 56 6.36 8.20 4.73
N GLN A 57 7.38 7.57 4.12
CA GLN A 57 8.21 6.53 4.73
C GLN A 57 7.38 5.41 5.37
N ILE A 58 6.35 4.94 4.67
CA ILE A 58 5.47 3.92 5.23
C ILE A 58 6.23 2.60 5.48
N PRO A 59 6.16 2.02 6.69
CA PRO A 59 7.02 0.88 7.03
C PRO A 59 6.43 -0.48 6.62
N ASN A 60 5.12 -0.54 6.37
CA ASN A 60 4.43 -1.75 5.94
C ASN A 60 3.08 -1.45 5.29
N ILE A 61 2.61 -2.38 4.45
CA ILE A 61 1.26 -2.39 3.88
C ILE A 61 0.68 -3.79 4.03
N ARG A 62 -0.52 -3.92 4.60
CA ARG A 62 -1.28 -5.17 4.61
C ARG A 62 -2.16 -5.28 3.34
N TRP A 63 -2.11 -6.42 2.65
CA TRP A 63 -2.86 -6.77 1.42
C TRP A 63 -3.06 -8.30 1.36
N PRO A 64 -4.11 -8.89 0.73
CA PRO A 64 -5.19 -8.31 -0.10
C PRO A 64 -6.44 -7.88 0.67
N GLY A 65 -6.42 -8.11 1.98
CA GLY A 65 -7.15 -7.34 2.98
C GLY A 65 -8.55 -7.78 3.38
N GLY A 66 -8.89 -7.43 4.63
CA GLY A 66 -10.25 -7.41 5.15
C GLY A 66 -11.02 -8.71 4.90
N CYS A 67 -12.29 -8.56 4.53
CA CYS A 67 -13.15 -9.69 4.18
C CYS A 67 -12.79 -10.27 2.79
N PHE A 68 -12.14 -9.48 1.92
CA PHE A 68 -11.71 -9.98 0.62
C PHE A 68 -10.71 -11.13 0.78
N ALA A 69 -9.77 -11.01 1.72
CA ALA A 69 -8.74 -12.01 1.98
C ALA A 69 -9.31 -13.38 2.40
N ASP A 70 -10.47 -13.42 3.06
CA ASP A 70 -11.06 -14.66 3.59
C ASP A 70 -11.49 -15.63 2.48
N ASN A 71 -11.86 -15.10 1.31
CA ASN A 71 -12.35 -15.87 0.17
C ASN A 71 -11.47 -15.73 -1.07
N TYR A 72 -10.34 -15.04 -0.95
CA TYR A 72 -9.42 -14.86 -2.07
C TYR A 72 -8.55 -16.10 -2.28
N HIS A 73 -8.65 -16.70 -3.47
CA HIS A 73 -7.76 -17.77 -3.90
C HIS A 73 -6.57 -17.20 -4.67
N TRP A 74 -5.40 -17.17 -4.04
CA TRP A 74 -4.20 -16.50 -4.58
C TRP A 74 -3.78 -16.95 -6.00
N ARG A 75 -4.12 -18.18 -6.40
CA ARG A 75 -3.82 -18.71 -7.74
C ARG A 75 -4.54 -17.95 -8.86
N ASP A 76 -5.65 -17.30 -8.54
CA ASP A 76 -6.42 -16.48 -9.49
C ASP A 76 -5.69 -15.17 -9.83
N GLY A 77 -4.74 -14.75 -9.00
CA GLY A 77 -3.95 -13.52 -9.20
C GLY A 77 -2.59 -13.72 -9.85
N ILE A 78 -2.28 -14.91 -10.38
CA ILE A 78 -1.01 -15.20 -11.04
C ILE A 78 -1.22 -15.81 -12.44
N GLY A 79 -0.21 -15.71 -13.30
CA GLY A 79 -0.23 -16.24 -14.67
C GLY A 79 0.11 -15.18 -15.71
N PRO A 80 0.05 -15.54 -17.02
CA PRO A 80 0.26 -14.58 -18.09
C PRO A 80 -0.69 -13.39 -17.96
N ARG A 81 -0.15 -12.18 -18.18
CA ARG A 81 -0.96 -10.97 -18.27
C ARG A 81 -1.91 -11.10 -19.45
N ARG A 82 -3.18 -10.80 -19.22
CA ARG A 82 -4.24 -10.78 -20.23
C ARG A 82 -4.62 -9.34 -20.57
#